data_AF-A0A099T2T4-F1
#
_entry.id   AF-A0A099T2T4-F1
#
_cell.length_a   1.000
_cell.length_b   1.000
_cell.length_c   1.000
_cell.angle_alpha   90.00
_cell.angle_beta   90.00
_cell.angle_gamma   90.00
#
_symmetry.space_group_name_H-M   'P 1'
#
loop_
_entity.id
_entity.type
_entity.pdbx_description
1 polymer ?
#
loop_
_entity_poly.entity_id
_entity_poly.type
_entity_poly.pdbx_seq_one_letter_code
_entity_poly.pdbx_strand_id
1 'polypeptide(L)'
;IAGWACATISEFTDLMTGNQYYPCAGPCTEMCLLEAAAQSVTDTASGREILSGVASAKGVITDKTTGMEARMMGEVARATAGMDIDSVNAVLDKLVGSYEGDYATAPQGKTFQECYDVATVTPTDEYVKVYEGARKKLEEFGLTF
;
A
#
# COMPACT_ATOMS: atom_id res chain seq x y z
N ILE A 1 14.62 4.57 5.42
CA ILE A 1 15.68 3.52 5.42
C ILE A 1 15.50 2.54 4.26
N ALA A 2 14.33 1.88 4.11
CA ALA A 2 14.12 0.88 3.06
C ALA A 2 14.38 1.37 1.62
N GLY A 3 13.83 2.54 1.24
CA GLY A 3 14.05 3.09 -0.11
C GLY A 3 15.52 3.43 -0.41
N TRP A 4 16.25 4.01 0.55
CA TRP A 4 17.69 4.28 0.41
C TRP A 4 18.51 3.00 0.23
N ALA A 5 18.19 1.96 1.00
CA ALA A 5 18.86 0.68 0.88
C ALA A 5 18.64 0.07 -0.52
N CYS A 6 17.41 0.09 -1.04
CA CYS A 6 17.11 -0.39 -2.38
C CYS A 6 17.86 0.42 -3.45
N ALA A 7 17.73 1.74 -3.45
CA ALA A 7 18.37 2.60 -4.44
C ALA A 7 19.90 2.41 -4.47
N THR A 8 20.53 2.24 -3.31
CA THR A 8 21.97 1.97 -3.21
C THR A 8 22.33 0.58 -3.76
N ILE A 9 21.56 -0.44 -3.41
CA ILE A 9 21.78 -1.81 -3.91
C ILE A 9 21.60 -1.88 -5.42
N SER A 10 20.56 -1.24 -5.96
CA SER A 10 20.28 -1.20 -7.41
C SER A 10 21.35 -0.44 -8.19
N GLU A 11 21.95 0.61 -7.63
CA GLU A 11 23.00 1.39 -8.30
C GLU A 11 24.36 0.67 -8.32
N PHE A 12 24.72 -0.02 -7.23
CA PHE A 12 26.08 -0.53 -7.03
C PHE A 12 26.19 -2.06 -7.14
N THR A 13 25.10 -2.76 -7.38
CA THR A 13 25.08 -4.23 -7.49
C THR A 13 24.02 -4.69 -8.50
N ASP A 14 24.07 -5.96 -8.91
CA ASP A 14 23.05 -6.62 -9.76
C ASP A 14 22.11 -7.54 -8.95
N LEU A 15 21.96 -7.30 -7.65
CA LEU A 15 21.11 -8.14 -6.81
C LEU A 15 19.64 -7.84 -7.06
N MET A 16 18.86 -8.85 -7.43
CA MET A 16 17.40 -8.77 -7.41
C MET A 16 16.89 -8.75 -5.97
N THR A 17 15.99 -7.84 -5.67
CA THR A 17 15.47 -7.64 -4.33
C THR A 17 13.95 -7.44 -4.30
N GLY A 18 13.38 -7.59 -3.11
CA GLY A 18 11.97 -7.29 -2.86
C GLY A 18 11.77 -6.71 -1.48
N ASN A 19 10.55 -6.28 -1.21
CA ASN A 19 10.15 -5.79 0.11
C ASN A 19 8.76 -6.30 0.51
N GLN A 20 8.49 -6.31 1.82
CA GLN A 20 7.32 -6.94 2.42
C GLN A 20 6.44 -5.90 3.14
N TYR A 21 5.12 -6.07 3.09
CA TYR A 21 4.16 -5.03 3.49
C TYR A 21 3.43 -5.41 4.77
N TYR A 22 3.58 -4.60 5.82
CA TYR A 22 2.95 -4.81 7.13
C TYR A 22 2.23 -3.54 7.64
N PRO A 23 1.10 -3.14 7.03
CA PRO A 23 0.29 -2.03 7.52
C PRO A 23 -0.15 -2.22 8.98
N CYS A 24 -0.26 -1.12 9.72
CA CYS A 24 -0.82 -1.16 11.07
C CYS A 24 -2.33 -1.45 11.02
N ALA A 25 -3.03 -0.82 10.09
CA ALA A 25 -4.47 -0.94 9.94
C ALA A 25 -4.87 -2.25 9.27
N GLY A 26 -6.09 -2.71 9.55
CA GLY A 26 -6.67 -3.92 8.96
C GLY A 26 -7.41 -3.68 7.65
N PRO A 27 -7.83 -4.76 6.96
CA PRO A 27 -8.57 -4.67 5.70
C PRO A 27 -9.86 -3.86 5.80
N CYS A 28 -10.34 -3.40 4.66
CA CYS A 28 -11.56 -2.58 4.53
C CYS A 28 -11.47 -1.25 5.30
N THR A 29 -10.27 -0.68 5.40
CA THR A 29 -10.02 0.66 5.96
C THR A 29 -9.21 1.50 4.99
N GLU A 30 -9.45 2.82 4.98
CA GLU A 30 -8.67 3.74 4.13
C GLU A 30 -7.19 3.73 4.56
N MET A 31 -6.91 3.77 5.86
CA MET A 31 -5.54 3.79 6.40
C MET A 31 -4.71 2.59 5.92
N CYS A 32 -5.28 1.37 5.89
CA CYS A 32 -4.55 0.19 5.43
C CYS A 32 -4.13 0.31 3.95
N LEU A 33 -5.03 0.81 3.11
CA LEU A 33 -4.75 1.02 1.68
C LEU A 33 -3.71 2.14 1.48
N LEU A 34 -3.76 3.21 2.26
CA LEU A 34 -2.79 4.32 2.20
C LEU A 34 -1.39 3.91 2.71
N GLU A 35 -1.32 3.14 3.79
CA GLU A 35 -0.06 2.57 4.32
C GLU A 35 0.60 1.66 3.26
N ALA A 36 -0.19 0.77 2.64
CA ALA A 36 0.31 -0.09 1.57
C ALA A 36 0.71 0.72 0.32
N ALA A 37 -0.06 1.76 -0.03
CA ALA A 37 0.28 2.65 -1.14
C ALA A 37 1.60 3.39 -0.90
N ALA A 38 1.84 3.91 0.31
CA ALA A 38 3.08 4.63 0.64
C ALA A 38 4.31 3.74 0.43
N GLN A 39 4.22 2.50 0.88
CA GLN A 39 5.29 1.55 0.67
C GLN A 39 5.41 1.16 -0.82
N SER A 40 4.30 1.03 -1.55
CA SER A 40 4.33 0.74 -2.99
C SER A 40 4.95 1.86 -3.81
N VAL A 41 4.68 3.13 -3.49
CA VAL A 41 5.35 4.28 -4.08
C VAL A 41 6.86 4.20 -3.81
N THR A 42 7.23 3.99 -2.55
CA THR A 42 8.64 3.90 -2.12
C THR A 42 9.38 2.77 -2.84
N ASP A 43 8.84 1.56 -2.80
CA ASP A 43 9.49 0.36 -3.32
C ASP A 43 9.61 0.41 -4.84
N THR A 44 8.59 0.91 -5.54
CA THR A 44 8.63 1.06 -7.00
C THR A 44 9.68 2.09 -7.42
N ALA A 45 9.66 3.29 -6.83
CA ALA A 45 10.57 4.36 -7.23
C ALA A 45 12.02 4.11 -6.81
N SER A 46 12.23 3.33 -5.74
CA SER A 46 13.59 2.98 -5.28
C SER A 46 14.21 1.79 -6.01
N GLY A 47 13.47 1.12 -6.90
CA GLY A 47 14.00 0.08 -7.78
C GLY A 47 13.79 -1.36 -7.32
N ARG A 48 12.77 -1.67 -6.52
CA ARG A 48 12.46 -3.07 -6.16
C ARG A 48 11.93 -3.86 -7.34
N GLU A 49 12.43 -5.09 -7.53
CA GLU A 49 11.91 -6.02 -8.53
C GLU A 49 10.62 -6.71 -8.07
N ILE A 50 10.43 -6.90 -6.76
CA ILE A 50 9.29 -7.64 -6.20
C ILE A 50 8.64 -6.87 -5.04
N LEU A 51 7.31 -6.72 -5.11
CA LEU A 51 6.46 -6.19 -4.05
C LEU A 51 5.67 -7.35 -3.44
N SER A 52 5.93 -7.68 -2.16
CA SER A 52 5.35 -8.86 -1.50
C SER A 52 4.39 -8.46 -0.38
N GLY A 53 3.11 -8.30 -0.73
CA GLY A 53 2.09 -7.81 0.19
C GLY A 53 0.68 -8.30 -0.12
N VAL A 54 -0.28 -8.07 0.78
CA VAL A 54 -0.18 -7.19 1.97
C VAL A 54 -0.57 -7.94 3.25
N ALA A 55 0.32 -7.95 4.24
CA ALA A 55 0.05 -8.53 5.56
C ALA A 55 -0.64 -7.51 6.47
N SER A 56 -1.87 -7.16 6.11
CA SER A 56 -2.75 -6.21 6.81
C SER A 56 -2.95 -6.59 8.29
N ALA A 57 -3.32 -5.61 9.13
CA ALA A 57 -3.39 -5.78 10.59
C ALA A 57 -2.10 -6.37 11.18
N LYS A 58 -0.95 -5.91 10.68
CA LYS A 58 0.40 -6.38 11.02
C LYS A 58 0.65 -7.87 10.76
N GLY A 59 -0.23 -8.54 10.03
CA GLY A 59 -0.11 -9.97 9.71
C GLY A 59 -0.26 -10.91 10.91
N VAL A 60 -0.86 -10.45 12.02
CA VAL A 60 -0.98 -11.24 13.25
C VAL A 60 -2.42 -11.57 13.65
N ILE A 61 -3.41 -11.08 12.89
CA ILE A 61 -4.83 -11.31 13.18
C ILE A 61 -5.41 -12.25 12.12
N THR A 62 -6.01 -13.35 12.57
CA THR A 62 -6.63 -14.37 11.71
C THR A 62 -7.57 -13.75 10.67
N ASP A 63 -7.43 -14.21 9.42
CA ASP A 63 -8.26 -13.87 8.27
C ASP A 63 -8.34 -12.38 7.91
N LYS A 64 -7.47 -11.52 8.47
CA LYS A 64 -7.43 -10.08 8.14
C LYS A 64 -6.44 -9.77 7.02
N THR A 65 -6.60 -10.41 5.87
CA THR A 65 -5.86 -10.13 4.63
C THR A 65 -6.73 -10.45 3.41
N THR A 66 -6.81 -9.55 2.43
CA THR A 66 -7.60 -9.80 1.20
C THR A 66 -6.86 -9.38 -0.08
N GLY A 67 -7.48 -9.65 -1.23
CA GLY A 67 -6.96 -9.24 -2.54
C GLY A 67 -7.11 -7.74 -2.83
N MET A 68 -7.95 -7.01 -2.10
CA MET A 68 -8.14 -5.56 -2.33
C MET A 68 -6.88 -4.77 -1.98
N GLU A 69 -6.20 -5.12 -0.90
CA GLU A 69 -4.92 -4.48 -0.54
C GLU A 69 -3.84 -4.73 -1.60
N ALA A 70 -3.77 -5.96 -2.13
CA ALA A 70 -2.84 -6.30 -3.22
C ALA A 70 -3.18 -5.57 -4.52
N ARG A 71 -4.46 -5.37 -4.83
CA ARG A 71 -4.90 -4.53 -5.97
C ARG A 71 -4.40 -3.10 -5.82
N MET A 72 -4.56 -2.48 -4.64
CA MET A 72 -4.06 -1.13 -4.38
C MET A 72 -2.54 -1.06 -4.59
N MET A 73 -1.79 -2.00 -4.00
CA MET A 73 -0.34 -2.11 -4.19
C MET A 73 0.04 -2.17 -5.67
N GLY A 74 -0.57 -3.06 -6.45
CA GLY A 74 -0.25 -3.20 -7.88
C GLY A 74 -0.60 -1.96 -8.71
N GLU A 75 -1.74 -1.32 -8.46
CA GLU A 75 -2.14 -0.11 -9.19
C GLU A 75 -1.27 1.10 -8.84
N VAL A 76 -0.90 1.25 -7.56
CA VAL A 76 0.02 2.30 -7.11
C VAL A 76 1.42 2.09 -7.68
N ALA A 77 1.89 0.84 -7.75
CA ALA A 77 3.15 0.53 -8.42
C ALA A 77 3.14 0.97 -9.89
N ARG A 78 2.06 0.66 -10.64
CA ARG A 78 1.90 1.13 -12.02
C ARG A 78 1.91 2.66 -12.11
N ALA A 79 1.17 3.34 -11.24
CA ALA A 79 1.07 4.81 -11.22
C ALA A 79 2.41 5.48 -10.86
N THR A 80 3.26 4.81 -10.07
CA THR A 80 4.56 5.34 -9.64
C THR A 80 5.66 5.12 -10.68
N ALA A 81 5.56 4.06 -11.47
CA ALA A 81 6.59 3.70 -12.44
C ALA A 81 6.87 4.84 -13.43
N GLY A 82 8.12 5.30 -13.47
CA GLY A 82 8.57 6.35 -14.38
C GLY A 82 8.33 7.78 -13.89
N MET A 83 7.79 7.99 -12.69
CA MET A 83 7.76 9.31 -12.06
C MET A 83 9.17 9.82 -11.76
N ASP A 84 9.36 11.14 -11.77
CA ASP A 84 10.59 11.75 -11.28
C ASP A 84 10.68 11.63 -9.75
N ILE A 85 11.90 11.48 -9.23
CA ILE A 85 12.14 11.19 -7.82
C ILE A 85 11.74 12.36 -6.90
N ASP A 86 11.82 13.61 -7.38
CA ASP A 86 11.41 14.77 -6.57
C ASP A 86 9.88 14.79 -6.37
N SER A 87 9.12 14.49 -7.41
CA SER A 87 7.67 14.30 -7.34
C SER A 87 7.29 13.12 -6.45
N VAL A 88 8.00 11.99 -6.56
CA VAL A 88 7.80 10.83 -5.68
C VAL A 88 7.99 11.22 -4.20
N ASN A 89 9.08 11.93 -3.87
CA ASN A 89 9.35 12.38 -2.51
C ASN A 89 8.24 13.32 -2.00
N ALA A 90 7.73 14.22 -2.84
CA ALA A 90 6.62 15.10 -2.49
C ALA A 90 5.29 14.36 -2.27
N VAL A 91 5.01 13.31 -3.05
CA VAL A 91 3.84 12.43 -2.86
C VAL A 91 3.97 11.69 -1.53
N LEU A 92 5.14 11.11 -1.25
CA LEU A 92 5.38 10.36 -0.01
C LEU A 92 5.22 11.21 1.25
N ASP A 93 5.73 12.44 1.25
CA ASP A 93 5.59 13.37 2.37
C ASP A 93 4.11 13.63 2.73
N LYS A 94 3.28 13.94 1.72
CA LYS A 94 1.83 14.12 1.89
C LYS A 94 1.13 12.85 2.34
N LEU A 95 1.47 11.72 1.73
CA LEU A 95 0.81 10.45 1.97
C LEU A 95 1.10 9.92 3.38
N VAL A 96 2.36 9.90 3.80
CA VAL A 96 2.75 9.48 5.16
C VAL A 96 2.19 10.45 6.20
N GLY A 97 2.29 11.77 5.94
CA GLY A 97 1.71 12.80 6.81
C GLY A 97 0.19 12.66 7.03
N SER A 98 -0.51 11.95 6.14
CA SER A 98 -1.96 11.73 6.25
C SER A 98 -2.37 10.65 7.27
N TYR A 99 -1.45 9.83 7.75
CA TYR A 99 -1.76 8.73 8.69
C TYR A 99 -0.75 8.54 9.82
N GLU A 100 0.44 9.15 9.77
CA GLU A 100 1.51 8.86 10.75
C GLU A 100 1.20 9.29 12.19
N GLY A 101 0.21 10.17 12.38
CA GLY A 101 -0.30 10.53 13.71
C GLY A 101 -1.15 9.45 14.37
N ASP A 102 -1.63 8.45 13.62
CA ASP A 102 -2.68 7.53 14.04
C ASP A 102 -2.20 6.09 14.29
N TYR A 103 -0.89 5.82 14.30
CA TYR A 103 -0.36 4.46 14.45
C TYR A 103 -0.86 3.72 15.71
N ALA A 104 -1.01 4.44 16.84
CA ALA A 104 -1.47 3.87 18.10
C ALA A 104 -2.98 3.52 18.08
N THR A 105 -3.73 4.17 17.20
CA THR A 105 -5.19 4.08 17.06
C THR A 105 -5.62 3.53 15.71
N ALA A 106 -4.70 2.87 14.98
CA ALA A 106 -4.95 2.36 13.65
C ALA A 106 -6.20 1.45 13.63
N PRO A 107 -7.14 1.67 12.69
CA PRO A 107 -8.40 0.96 12.67
C PRO A 107 -8.16 -0.53 12.40
N GLN A 108 -8.80 -1.37 13.21
CA GLN A 108 -8.59 -2.81 13.19
C GLN A 108 -9.09 -3.48 11.90
N GLY A 109 -9.94 -2.81 11.14
CA GLY A 109 -10.51 -3.34 9.90
C GLY A 109 -11.33 -4.62 10.10
N LYS A 110 -11.57 -5.31 8.99
CA LYS A 110 -12.47 -6.46 8.88
C LYS A 110 -11.72 -7.71 8.44
N THR A 111 -12.26 -8.88 8.76
CA THR A 111 -11.79 -10.15 8.18
C THR A 111 -12.23 -10.29 6.74
N PHE A 112 -11.63 -11.23 6.01
CA PHE A 112 -12.06 -11.60 4.66
C PHE A 112 -13.57 -11.86 4.60
N GLN A 113 -14.11 -12.66 5.53
CA GLN A 113 -15.54 -13.01 5.56
C GLN A 113 -16.47 -11.82 5.82
N GLU A 114 -15.97 -10.77 6.47
CA GLU A 114 -16.74 -9.57 6.78
C GLU A 114 -16.73 -8.54 5.64
N CYS A 115 -15.72 -8.57 4.76
CA CYS A 115 -15.57 -7.60 3.67
C CYS A 115 -15.57 -8.22 2.26
N TYR A 116 -15.84 -9.51 2.15
CA TYR A 116 -16.09 -10.24 0.90
C TYR A 116 -17.34 -11.10 0.99
N ASP A 117 -18.00 -11.28 -0.15
CA ASP A 117 -18.84 -12.46 -0.36
C ASP A 117 -17.91 -13.67 -0.54
N VAL A 118 -17.91 -14.55 0.46
CA VAL A 118 -17.05 -15.73 0.50
C VAL A 118 -17.41 -16.74 -0.59
N ALA A 119 -18.68 -16.83 -0.99
CA ALA A 119 -19.13 -17.82 -1.96
C ALA A 119 -18.66 -17.48 -3.38
N THR A 120 -18.61 -16.19 -3.71
CA THR A 120 -18.21 -15.69 -5.04
C THR A 120 -16.79 -15.14 -5.06
N VAL A 121 -16.15 -14.96 -3.90
CA VAL A 121 -14.83 -14.34 -3.75
C VAL A 121 -14.80 -12.92 -4.34
N THR A 122 -15.84 -12.14 -4.06
CA THR A 122 -15.96 -10.74 -4.52
C THR A 122 -16.01 -9.78 -3.33
N PRO A 123 -15.30 -8.63 -3.37
CA PRO A 123 -15.35 -7.64 -2.31
C PRO A 123 -16.77 -7.07 -2.18
N THR A 124 -17.15 -6.69 -0.95
CA THR A 124 -18.42 -6.00 -0.72
C THR A 124 -18.39 -4.58 -1.29
N ASP A 125 -19.57 -4.01 -1.55
CA ASP A 125 -19.70 -2.61 -1.97
C ASP A 125 -19.09 -1.62 -0.97
N GLU A 126 -19.05 -1.99 0.32
CA GLU A 126 -18.37 -1.20 1.34
C GLU A 126 -16.86 -1.13 1.08
N TYR A 127 -16.21 -2.27 0.82
CA TYR A 127 -14.78 -2.26 0.54
C TYR A 127 -14.49 -1.55 -0.79
N VAL A 128 -15.34 -1.73 -1.81
CA VAL A 128 -15.21 -0.98 -3.06
C VAL A 128 -15.25 0.54 -2.81
N LYS A 129 -16.17 1.04 -1.98
CA LYS A 129 -16.23 2.48 -1.63
C LYS A 129 -15.00 2.95 -0.86
N VAL A 130 -14.51 2.17 0.09
CA VAL A 130 -13.26 2.48 0.82
C VAL A 130 -12.08 2.57 -0.13
N TYR A 131 -12.01 1.64 -1.09
CA TYR A 131 -10.97 1.62 -2.12
C TYR A 131 -11.02 2.85 -3.02
N GLU A 132 -12.21 3.22 -3.51
CA GLU A 132 -12.41 4.42 -4.33
C GLU A 132 -12.02 5.70 -3.58
N GLY A 133 -12.37 5.80 -2.29
CA GLY A 133 -11.96 6.91 -1.43
C GLY A 133 -10.44 7.03 -1.30
N ALA A 134 -9.77 5.92 -0.99
CA ALA A 134 -8.31 5.89 -0.90
C ALA A 134 -7.64 6.24 -2.24
N ARG A 135 -8.14 5.69 -3.36
CA ARG A 135 -7.63 5.99 -4.71
C ARG A 135 -7.75 7.47 -5.05
N LYS A 136 -8.90 8.08 -4.77
CA LYS A 136 -9.12 9.51 -5.01
C LYS A 136 -8.15 10.38 -4.20
N LYS A 137 -7.90 10.03 -2.93
CA LYS A 137 -6.94 10.75 -2.08
C LYS A 137 -5.51 10.65 -2.63
N LEU A 138 -5.14 9.50 -3.18
CA LEU A 138 -3.85 9.30 -3.85
C LEU A 138 -3.73 10.12 -5.14
N GLU A 139 -4.81 10.27 -5.90
CA GLU A 139 -4.85 11.18 -7.06
C GLU A 139 -4.64 12.65 -6.62
N GLU A 140 -5.29 13.07 -5.52
CA GLU A 140 -5.11 14.41 -4.94
C GLU A 140 -3.68 14.65 -4.44
N PHE A 141 -2.94 13.60 -4.05
CA PHE A 141 -1.54 13.70 -3.65
C PHE A 141 -0.57 13.79 -4.84
N GLY A 142 -0.99 13.35 -6.03
CA GLY A 142 -0.24 13.51 -7.28
C GLY A 142 -0.04 12.23 -8.09
N LEU A 143 -0.66 11.10 -7.71
CA LEU A 143 -0.60 9.88 -8.52
C LEU A 143 -1.58 9.92 -9.70
N THR A 144 -1.23 9.26 -10.81
CA THR A 144 -2.09 9.09 -11.99
C THR A 144 -2.22 7.59 -12.31
N PHE A 145 -3.44 7.05 -12.25
CA PHE A 145 -3.71 5.60 -12.27
C PHE A 145 -4.14 5.03 -13.62
#